data_AF-A0A9E5QH34-F1
#
_entry.id   AF-A0A9E5QH34-F1
#
_cell.length_a   1.000
_cell.length_b   1.000
_cell.length_c   1.000
_cell.angle_alpha   90.00
_cell.angle_beta   90.00
_cell.angle_gamma   90.00
#
_symmetry.space_group_name_H-M   'P 1'
#
loop_
_entity.id
_entity.type
_entity.pdbx_description
1 polymer ?
#
loop_
_entity_poly.entity_id
_entity_poly.type
_entity_poly.pdbx_seq_one_letter_code
_entity_poly.pdbx_strand_id
1 'polypeptide(L)'
;MSQFAETDNKNLMQKNLFKAGATSALLMLVLFLIGIIGIITTLLQITINDGWLMQLYDNWLVVLFKINMGLQANLNVINLIDITIMALFCAMSLCLYPELKKTSKIWSLIATVLPFLGIPLFLATATAGRSTLLIAGLLISIVMLRNNTFSKSTAYVGIMASVLLFFAGDIATAIYSSSNIIAFSIGIGYVLWMLWLLFIAQKLYQLGKSLSEDKAELK
;
A
#
# COMPACT_ATOMS: atom_id res chain seq x y z
N MET A 1 -3.26 -10.24 -41.10
CA MET A 1 -3.16 -8.81 -40.74
C MET A 1 -3.98 -8.45 -39.48
N SER A 2 -5.16 -9.03 -39.24
CA SER A 2 -6.00 -8.74 -38.06
C SER A 2 -5.44 -9.21 -36.71
N GLN A 3 -4.91 -10.44 -36.62
CA GLN A 3 -4.38 -11.00 -35.36
C GLN A 3 -3.14 -10.26 -34.79
N PHE A 4 -2.30 -9.72 -35.68
CA PHE A 4 -1.14 -8.92 -35.27
C PHE A 4 -1.56 -7.59 -34.63
N ALA A 5 -2.54 -6.89 -35.23
CA ALA A 5 -3.04 -5.63 -34.70
C ALA A 5 -3.73 -5.79 -33.32
N GLU A 6 -4.44 -6.90 -33.11
CA GLU A 6 -5.10 -7.19 -31.83
C GLU A 6 -4.09 -7.47 -30.70
N THR A 7 -3.04 -8.25 -31.00
CA THR A 7 -1.97 -8.56 -30.04
C THR A 7 -1.19 -7.31 -29.63
N ASP A 8 -0.92 -6.43 -30.60
CA ASP A 8 -0.22 -5.17 -30.39
C ASP A 8 -0.98 -4.20 -29.47
N ASN A 9 -2.30 -4.10 -29.64
CA ASN A 9 -3.15 -3.27 -28.80
C ASN A 9 -3.19 -3.80 -27.36
N LYS A 10 -3.30 -5.12 -27.20
CA LYS A 10 -3.31 -5.78 -25.88
C LYS A 10 -2.03 -5.54 -25.09
N ASN A 11 -0.87 -5.67 -25.73
CA ASN A 11 0.44 -5.42 -25.08
C ASN A 11 0.60 -3.95 -24.67
N LEU A 12 0.13 -3.02 -25.51
CA LEU A 12 0.14 -1.59 -25.18
C LEU A 12 -0.75 -1.27 -23.96
N MET A 13 -1.96 -1.84 -23.93
CA MET A 13 -2.90 -1.65 -22.82
C MET A 13 -2.32 -2.20 -21.51
N GLN A 14 -1.71 -3.39 -21.53
CA GLN A 14 -1.07 -3.98 -20.35
C GLN A 14 0.13 -3.17 -19.86
N LYS A 15 0.95 -2.66 -20.78
CA LYS A 15 2.07 -1.76 -20.43
C LYS A 15 1.59 -0.51 -19.69
N ASN A 16 0.56 0.14 -20.20
CA ASN A 16 0.00 1.34 -19.56
C ASN A 16 -0.59 1.02 -18.18
N LEU A 17 -1.23 -0.15 -18.04
CA LEU A 17 -1.75 -0.63 -16.76
C LEU A 17 -0.61 -0.81 -15.73
N PHE A 18 0.47 -1.50 -16.07
CA PHE A 18 1.59 -1.68 -15.15
C PHE A 18 2.27 -0.36 -14.79
N LYS A 19 2.41 0.56 -15.74
CA LYS A 19 2.93 1.90 -15.47
C LYS A 19 2.03 2.67 -14.49
N ALA A 20 0.71 2.63 -14.66
CA ALA A 20 -0.23 3.26 -13.75
C ALA A 20 -0.15 2.67 -12.32
N GLY A 21 -0.03 1.35 -12.21
CA GLY A 21 0.17 0.68 -10.93
C GLY A 21 1.48 1.06 -10.25
N ALA A 22 2.58 1.12 -11.00
CA ALA A 22 3.88 1.57 -10.49
C ALA A 22 3.83 3.01 -10.00
N THR A 23 3.23 3.92 -10.77
CA THR A 23 3.03 5.31 -10.37
C THR A 23 2.19 5.41 -9.09
N SER A 24 1.12 4.62 -8.99
CA SER A 24 0.26 4.60 -7.78
C SER A 24 1.04 4.17 -6.54
N ALA A 25 1.87 3.13 -6.66
CA ALA A 25 2.73 2.64 -5.59
C ALA A 25 3.77 3.69 -5.14
N LEU A 26 4.39 4.41 -6.10
CA LEU A 26 5.34 5.49 -5.80
C LEU A 26 4.67 6.69 -5.14
N LEU A 27 3.47 7.07 -5.58
CA LEU A 27 2.71 8.14 -4.95
C LEU A 27 2.37 7.78 -3.50
N MET A 28 1.95 6.54 -3.22
CA MET A 28 1.75 6.08 -1.85
C MET A 28 3.05 6.15 -1.03
N LEU A 29 4.18 5.71 -1.61
CA LEU A 29 5.49 5.80 -0.94
C LEU A 29 5.80 7.25 -0.53
N VAL A 30 5.56 8.22 -1.41
CA VAL A 30 5.76 9.65 -1.11
C VAL A 30 4.84 10.12 0.02
N LEU A 31 3.55 9.74 0.00
CA LEU A 31 2.61 10.09 1.08
C LEU A 31 3.04 9.49 2.42
N PHE A 32 3.56 8.25 2.43
CA PHE A 32 4.10 7.63 3.63
C PHE A 32 5.41 8.29 4.09
N LEU A 33 6.28 8.73 3.18
CA LEU A 33 7.47 9.49 3.55
C LEU A 33 7.12 10.81 4.24
N ILE A 34 6.08 11.52 3.77
CA ILE A 34 5.58 12.73 4.42
C ILE A 34 5.08 12.41 5.83
N GLY A 35 4.38 11.28 6.02
CA GLY A 35 3.98 10.82 7.34
C GLY A 35 5.17 10.55 8.28
N ILE A 36 6.25 9.91 7.81
CA ILE A 36 7.47 9.74 8.63
C ILE A 36 8.07 11.07 9.06
N ILE A 37 8.13 12.05 8.14
CA ILE A 37 8.58 13.40 8.49
C ILE A 37 7.69 13.95 9.61
N GLY A 38 6.38 13.75 9.53
CA GLY A 38 5.42 14.12 10.58
C GLY A 38 5.66 13.44 11.93
N ILE A 39 6.06 12.17 11.93
CA ILE A 39 6.45 11.45 13.16
C ILE A 39 7.72 12.07 13.74
N ILE A 40 8.74 12.31 12.92
CA ILE A 40 10.02 12.87 13.37
C ILE A 40 9.84 14.28 13.93
N THR A 41 9.06 15.13 13.26
CA THR A 41 8.81 16.50 13.73
C THR A 41 8.04 16.51 15.05
N THR A 42 7.08 15.58 15.21
CA THR A 42 6.35 15.39 16.48
C THR A 42 7.30 14.96 17.60
N LEU A 43 8.18 13.98 17.35
CA LEU A 43 9.16 13.49 18.33
C LEU A 43 10.18 14.56 18.74
N LEU A 44 10.58 15.42 17.80
CA LEU A 44 11.50 16.52 18.04
C LEU A 44 10.83 17.79 18.58
N GLN A 45 9.51 17.76 18.84
CA GLN A 45 8.70 18.91 19.30
C GLN A 45 8.86 20.16 18.41
N ILE A 46 9.06 19.95 17.10
CA ILE A 46 9.19 21.05 16.15
C ILE A 46 7.79 21.60 15.88
N THR A 47 7.53 22.82 16.34
CA THR A 47 6.30 23.54 16.03
C THR A 47 6.30 23.94 14.56
N ILE A 48 5.39 23.36 13.79
CA ILE A 48 5.13 23.75 12.39
C ILE A 48 3.88 24.63 12.44
N ASN A 49 3.98 25.86 11.93
CA ASN A 49 2.84 26.79 11.89
C ASN A 49 1.63 26.16 11.20
N ASP A 50 0.44 26.46 11.71
CA ASP A 50 -0.88 25.87 11.43
C ASP A 50 -1.39 26.02 9.97
N GLY A 51 -0.62 25.53 8.99
CA GLY A 51 -0.93 25.61 7.57
C GLY A 51 -1.59 24.35 7.01
N TRP A 52 -2.00 24.40 5.73
CA TRP A 52 -2.56 23.27 4.97
C TRP A 52 -1.67 22.03 4.95
N LEU A 53 -0.35 22.20 5.13
CA LEU A 53 0.63 21.12 5.24
C LEU A 53 0.40 20.24 6.48
N MET A 54 -0.30 20.73 7.51
CA MET A 54 -0.61 19.95 8.71
C MET A 54 -1.47 18.71 8.39
N GLN A 55 -2.39 18.86 7.44
CA GLN A 55 -3.20 17.74 6.97
C GLN A 55 -2.34 16.63 6.39
N LEU A 56 -1.20 16.96 5.77
CA LEU A 56 -0.25 15.99 5.21
C LEU A 56 0.46 15.14 6.25
N TYR A 57 0.55 15.60 7.50
CA TYR A 57 1.20 14.90 8.59
C TYR A 57 0.26 13.95 9.36
N ASP A 58 -1.05 14.16 9.31
CA ASP A 58 -2.03 13.36 10.06
C ASP A 58 -2.57 12.18 9.25
N ASN A 59 -1.66 11.38 8.68
CA ASN A 59 -2.06 10.08 8.15
C ASN A 59 -2.39 9.11 9.30
N TRP A 60 -3.26 8.14 9.05
CA TRP A 60 -3.73 7.23 10.11
C TRP A 60 -2.63 6.47 10.84
N LEU A 61 -1.57 6.08 10.15
CA LEU A 61 -0.44 5.37 10.76
C LEU A 61 0.37 6.27 11.70
N VAL A 62 0.52 7.56 11.36
CA VAL A 62 1.11 8.56 12.25
C VAL A 62 0.24 8.74 13.49
N VAL A 63 -1.09 8.81 13.31
CA VAL A 63 -2.04 8.91 14.41
C VAL A 63 -1.96 7.69 15.33
N LEU A 64 -1.90 6.47 14.76
CA LEU A 64 -1.70 5.24 15.54
C LEU A 64 -0.39 5.27 16.32
N PHE A 65 0.69 5.73 15.69
CA PHE A 65 1.98 5.90 16.36
C PHE A 65 1.89 6.88 17.53
N LYS A 66 1.28 8.07 17.31
CA LYS A 66 1.08 9.10 18.34
C LYS A 66 0.31 8.55 19.55
N ILE A 67 -0.80 7.84 19.32
CA ILE A 67 -1.62 7.25 20.39
C ILE A 67 -0.83 6.24 21.22
N ASN A 68 -0.05 5.39 20.57
CA ASN A 68 0.76 4.38 21.27
C ASN A 68 1.96 4.96 22.01
N MET A 69 2.44 6.14 21.61
CA MET A 69 3.41 6.95 22.36
C MET A 69 2.79 7.71 23.54
N GLY A 70 1.48 7.60 23.76
CA GLY A 70 0.76 8.31 24.82
C GLY A 70 0.45 9.77 24.48
N LEU A 71 0.57 10.17 23.21
CA LEU A 71 0.19 11.50 22.74
C LEU A 71 -1.31 11.54 22.43
N GLN A 72 -1.94 12.70 22.68
CA GLN A 72 -3.34 12.91 22.36
C GLN A 72 -3.52 13.02 20.84
N ALA A 73 -4.20 12.03 20.24
CA ALA A 73 -4.59 12.07 18.84
C ALA A 73 -5.92 11.34 18.63
N ASN A 74 -6.63 11.64 17.53
CA ASN A 74 -7.96 11.12 17.27
C ASN A 74 -7.97 10.27 15.99
N LEU A 75 -8.29 8.98 16.13
CA LEU A 75 -8.36 8.02 15.01
C LEU A 75 -9.64 8.13 14.19
N ASN A 76 -10.70 8.74 14.74
CA ASN A 76 -12.04 8.77 14.15
C ASN A 76 -12.24 9.94 13.18
N VAL A 77 -11.16 10.62 12.78
CA VAL A 77 -11.22 11.69 11.80
C VAL A 77 -11.06 11.10 10.41
N ILE A 78 -12.02 11.41 9.53
CA ILE A 78 -11.94 11.06 8.12
C ILE A 78 -10.95 12.00 7.45
N ASN A 79 -9.72 11.53 7.26
CA ASN A 79 -8.68 12.29 6.57
C ASN A 79 -8.72 12.03 5.07
N LEU A 80 -8.67 13.10 4.27
CA LEU A 80 -8.63 13.04 2.81
C LEU A 80 -7.44 12.21 2.31
N ILE A 81 -6.33 12.24 3.05
CA ILE A 81 -5.11 11.49 2.73
C ILE A 81 -5.31 10.01 2.91
N ASP A 82 -6.01 9.58 3.96
CA ASP A 82 -6.30 8.17 4.17
C ASP A 82 -7.12 7.64 2.98
N ILE A 83 -8.15 8.38 2.57
CA ILE A 83 -8.97 8.05 1.38
C ILE A 83 -8.09 8.01 0.12
N THR A 84 -7.18 8.97 -0.03
CA THR A 84 -6.27 9.03 -1.19
C THR A 84 -5.33 7.83 -1.23
N ILE A 85 -4.73 7.46 -0.08
CA ILE A 85 -3.87 6.27 0.05
C ILE A 85 -4.67 5.02 -0.30
N MET A 86 -5.90 4.90 0.19
CA MET A 86 -6.77 3.76 -0.11
C MET A 86 -7.12 3.68 -1.60
N ALA A 87 -7.44 4.80 -2.23
CA ALA A 87 -7.72 4.86 -3.67
C ALA A 87 -6.49 4.48 -4.52
N LEU A 88 -5.30 4.96 -4.15
CA LEU A 88 -4.04 4.58 -4.81
C LEU A 88 -3.73 3.09 -4.61
N PHE A 89 -4.04 2.55 -3.43
CA PHE A 89 -3.86 1.12 -3.15
C PHE A 89 -4.80 0.26 -4.01
N CYS A 90 -6.06 0.68 -4.17
CA CYS A 90 -7.02 0.07 -5.09
C CYS A 90 -6.51 0.07 -6.54
N ALA A 91 -5.96 1.20 -7.00
CA ALA A 91 -5.39 1.29 -8.34
C ALA A 91 -4.19 0.33 -8.51
N MET A 92 -3.29 0.30 -7.51
CA MET A 92 -2.15 -0.61 -7.50
C MET A 92 -2.59 -2.09 -7.50
N SER A 93 -3.56 -2.47 -6.66
CA SER A 93 -4.03 -3.85 -6.57
C SER A 93 -4.69 -4.33 -7.87
N LEU A 94 -5.50 -3.47 -8.52
CA LEU A 94 -6.04 -3.75 -9.86
C LEU A 94 -4.95 -3.98 -10.89
N CYS A 95 -3.90 -3.17 -10.87
CA CYS A 95 -2.80 -3.30 -11.83
C CYS A 95 -1.94 -4.55 -11.59
N LEU A 96 -1.90 -5.07 -10.35
CA LEU A 96 -1.23 -6.32 -10.01
C LEU A 96 -2.05 -7.57 -10.40
N TYR A 97 -3.37 -7.46 -10.44
CA TYR A 97 -4.28 -8.59 -10.69
C TYR A 97 -3.90 -9.46 -11.91
N PRO A 98 -3.53 -8.91 -13.10
CA PRO A 98 -3.17 -9.71 -14.26
C PRO A 98 -2.00 -10.66 -14.02
N GLU A 99 -1.07 -10.29 -13.15
CA GLU A 99 0.11 -11.10 -12.81
C GLU A 99 -0.19 -12.08 -11.68
N LEU A 100 -0.91 -11.63 -10.66
CA LEU A 100 -1.24 -12.47 -9.51
C LEU A 100 -2.19 -13.61 -9.91
N LYS A 101 -3.16 -13.35 -10.80
CA LYS A 101 -4.16 -14.35 -11.23
C LYS A 101 -3.54 -15.55 -11.97
N LYS A 102 -2.32 -15.42 -12.50
CA LYS A 102 -1.57 -16.52 -13.13
C LYS A 102 -1.23 -17.61 -12.11
N THR A 103 -1.06 -17.23 -10.84
CA THR A 103 -0.77 -18.14 -9.74
C THR A 103 -2.04 -18.67 -9.08
N SER A 104 -2.98 -17.79 -8.74
CA SER A 104 -4.25 -18.19 -8.12
C SER A 104 -5.35 -17.18 -8.41
N LYS A 105 -6.34 -17.58 -9.23
CA LYS A 105 -7.43 -16.69 -9.65
C LYS A 105 -8.26 -16.18 -8.46
N ILE A 106 -8.66 -17.09 -7.55
CA ILE A 106 -9.55 -16.77 -6.43
C ILE A 106 -8.86 -15.84 -5.43
N TRP A 107 -7.68 -16.22 -4.94
CA TRP A 107 -6.95 -15.42 -3.95
C TRP A 107 -6.55 -14.05 -4.49
N SER A 108 -6.15 -13.97 -5.77
CA SER A 108 -5.83 -12.68 -6.40
C SER A 108 -7.06 -11.79 -6.54
N LEU A 109 -8.23 -12.38 -6.85
CA LEU A 109 -9.48 -11.64 -6.92
C LEU A 109 -9.87 -11.08 -5.55
N ILE A 110 -9.82 -11.91 -4.50
CA ILE A 110 -10.12 -11.48 -3.12
C ILE A 110 -9.18 -10.34 -2.71
N ALA A 111 -7.87 -10.51 -2.93
CA ALA A 111 -6.86 -9.52 -2.58
C ALA A 111 -7.05 -8.19 -3.35
N THR A 112 -7.59 -8.25 -4.56
CA THR A 112 -7.88 -7.07 -5.39
C THR A 112 -9.15 -6.36 -4.95
N VAL A 113 -10.20 -7.10 -4.57
CA VAL A 113 -11.52 -6.56 -4.18
C VAL A 113 -11.51 -6.00 -2.76
N LEU A 114 -10.75 -6.58 -1.83
CA LEU A 114 -10.73 -6.15 -0.43
C LEU A 114 -10.50 -4.64 -0.25
N PRO A 115 -9.49 -4.01 -0.89
CA PRO A 115 -9.28 -2.55 -0.79
C PRO A 115 -10.49 -1.72 -1.20
N PHE A 116 -11.26 -2.17 -2.19
CA PHE A 116 -12.48 -1.48 -2.64
C PHE A 116 -13.58 -1.55 -1.60
N LEU A 117 -13.69 -2.66 -0.85
CA LEU A 117 -14.59 -2.76 0.30
C LEU A 117 -14.09 -1.95 1.50
N GLY A 118 -12.77 -1.76 1.59
CA GLY A 118 -12.15 -0.94 2.62
C GLY A 118 -12.65 0.50 2.59
N ILE A 119 -12.80 1.13 1.43
CA ILE A 119 -13.22 2.54 1.32
C ILE A 119 -14.61 2.80 1.93
N PRO A 120 -15.71 2.13 1.51
CA PRO A 120 -17.01 2.34 2.13
C PRO A 120 -17.02 1.94 3.61
N LEU A 121 -16.28 0.89 3.99
CA LEU A 121 -16.14 0.50 5.39
C LEU A 121 -15.43 1.60 6.21
N PHE A 122 -14.41 2.24 5.65
CA PHE A 122 -13.71 3.37 6.26
C PHE A 122 -14.65 4.56 6.45
N LEU A 123 -15.45 4.90 5.44
CA LEU A 123 -16.43 5.98 5.55
C LEU A 123 -17.51 5.69 6.59
N ALA A 124 -17.92 4.43 6.74
CA ALA A 124 -18.94 4.03 7.71
C ALA A 124 -18.42 3.93 9.16
N THR A 125 -17.16 3.53 9.35
CA THR A 125 -16.62 3.18 10.69
C THR A 125 -15.49 4.09 11.16
N ALA A 126 -15.01 4.99 10.30
CA ALA A 126 -13.82 5.84 10.48
C ALA A 126 -12.49 5.11 10.76
N THR A 127 -12.49 3.77 10.87
CA THR A 127 -11.33 3.00 11.35
C THR A 127 -11.15 1.66 10.62
N ALA A 128 -12.18 0.81 10.57
CA ALA A 128 -12.06 -0.58 10.13
C ALA A 128 -11.66 -0.77 8.65
N GLY A 129 -11.90 0.22 7.81
CA GLY A 129 -11.46 0.16 6.40
C GLY A 129 -9.95 0.14 6.22
N ARG A 130 -9.18 0.67 7.17
CA ARG A 130 -7.69 0.64 7.17
C ARG A 130 -7.17 -0.80 7.30
N SER A 131 -7.77 -1.57 8.19
CA SER A 131 -7.48 -3.00 8.41
C SER A 131 -7.67 -3.83 7.15
N THR A 132 -8.68 -3.48 6.34
CA THR A 132 -8.98 -4.19 5.10
C THR A 132 -7.86 -4.01 4.07
N LEU A 133 -7.22 -2.83 4.05
CA LEU A 133 -6.07 -2.54 3.21
C LEU A 133 -4.84 -3.37 3.65
N LEU A 134 -4.62 -3.51 4.94
CA LEU A 134 -3.54 -4.34 5.48
C LEU A 134 -3.74 -5.83 5.15
N ILE A 135 -4.96 -6.34 5.31
CA ILE A 135 -5.30 -7.73 4.94
C ILE A 135 -5.12 -7.94 3.44
N ALA A 136 -5.50 -6.96 2.61
CA ALA A 136 -5.26 -7.04 1.17
C ALA A 136 -3.77 -7.14 0.84
N GLY A 137 -2.92 -6.29 1.44
CA GLY A 137 -1.47 -6.35 1.28
C GLY A 137 -0.88 -7.69 1.72
N LEU A 138 -1.40 -8.26 2.82
CA LEU A 138 -1.02 -9.59 3.29
C LEU A 138 -1.36 -10.66 2.24
N LEU A 139 -2.59 -10.65 1.71
CA LEU A 139 -3.02 -11.60 0.69
C LEU A 139 -2.23 -11.46 -0.61
N ILE A 140 -2.00 -10.22 -1.08
CA ILE A 140 -1.15 -9.95 -2.23
C ILE A 140 0.23 -10.59 -2.02
N SER A 141 0.82 -10.37 -0.84
CA SER A 141 2.15 -10.89 -0.51
C SER A 141 2.20 -12.41 -0.41
N ILE A 142 1.16 -13.04 0.15
CA ILE A 142 1.03 -14.51 0.17
C ILE A 142 0.91 -15.07 -1.25
N VAL A 143 0.13 -14.43 -2.13
CA VAL A 143 0.03 -14.87 -3.52
C VAL A 143 1.38 -14.69 -4.24
N MET A 144 2.12 -13.62 -3.95
CA MET A 144 3.47 -13.42 -4.48
C MET A 144 4.45 -14.54 -4.07
N LEU A 145 4.32 -15.13 -2.87
CA LEU A 145 5.14 -16.29 -2.49
C LEU A 145 4.94 -17.50 -3.40
N ARG A 146 3.81 -17.61 -4.08
CA ARG A 146 3.52 -18.70 -5.02
C ARG A 146 3.82 -18.32 -6.48
N ASN A 147 4.09 -17.05 -6.75
CA ASN A 147 4.44 -16.55 -8.07
C ASN A 147 5.96 -16.61 -8.30
N ASN A 148 6.38 -16.80 -9.55
CA ASN A 148 7.79 -16.72 -9.98
C ASN A 148 8.14 -15.34 -10.54
N THR A 149 7.14 -14.50 -10.78
CA THR A 149 7.32 -13.14 -11.32
C THR A 149 7.88 -12.19 -10.26
N PHE A 150 7.39 -12.29 -9.03
CA PHE A 150 7.82 -11.46 -7.90
C PHE A 150 8.89 -12.20 -7.09
N SER A 151 9.83 -11.43 -6.52
CA SER A 151 10.85 -12.01 -5.66
C SER A 151 10.25 -12.50 -4.35
N LYS A 152 10.78 -13.60 -3.78
CA LYS A 152 10.34 -14.08 -2.46
C LYS A 152 10.63 -13.05 -1.37
N SER A 153 11.73 -12.30 -1.50
CA SER A 153 12.07 -11.21 -0.57
C SER A 153 10.96 -10.15 -0.52
N THR A 154 10.47 -9.68 -1.67
CA THR A 154 9.34 -8.74 -1.75
C THR A 154 8.12 -9.30 -1.02
N ALA A 155 7.79 -10.57 -1.24
CA ALA A 155 6.67 -11.21 -0.58
C ALA A 155 6.85 -11.28 0.96
N TYR A 156 8.01 -11.66 1.46
CA TYR A 156 8.27 -11.71 2.90
C TYR A 156 8.23 -10.32 3.55
N VAL A 157 8.79 -9.30 2.91
CA VAL A 157 8.74 -7.91 3.41
C VAL A 157 7.30 -7.45 3.53
N GLY A 158 6.46 -7.74 2.53
CA GLY A 158 5.04 -7.40 2.55
C GLY A 158 4.26 -8.14 3.63
N ILE A 159 4.53 -9.45 3.84
CA ILE A 159 3.90 -10.23 4.92
C ILE A 159 4.29 -9.63 6.28
N MET A 160 5.58 -9.38 6.53
CA MET A 160 6.02 -8.82 7.81
C MET A 160 5.42 -7.44 8.05
N ALA A 161 5.43 -6.56 7.04
CA ALA A 161 4.81 -5.25 7.14
C ALA A 161 3.32 -5.34 7.47
N SER A 162 2.58 -6.20 6.75
CA SER A 162 1.12 -6.36 6.94
C SER A 162 0.77 -6.94 8.30
N VAL A 163 1.44 -8.02 8.70
CA VAL A 163 1.21 -8.68 10.00
C VAL A 163 1.50 -7.68 11.11
N LEU A 164 2.64 -7.01 11.03
CA LEU A 164 3.07 -6.15 12.10
C LEU A 164 2.15 -4.91 12.22
N LEU A 165 1.77 -4.28 11.11
CA LEU A 165 0.83 -3.17 11.14
C LEU A 165 -0.59 -3.59 11.54
N PHE A 166 -1.05 -4.78 11.17
CA PHE A 166 -2.39 -5.24 11.51
C PHE A 166 -2.48 -5.62 12.99
N PHE A 167 -1.52 -6.40 13.50
CA PHE A 167 -1.51 -6.81 14.89
C PHE A 167 -1.11 -5.68 15.83
N ALA A 168 -0.05 -4.93 15.54
CA ALA A 168 0.37 -3.83 16.41
C ALA A 168 -0.52 -2.60 16.23
N GLY A 169 -0.83 -2.24 14.98
CA GLY A 169 -1.60 -1.03 14.67
C GLY A 169 -3.07 -1.16 15.02
N ASP A 170 -3.77 -2.20 14.54
CA ASP A 170 -5.21 -2.29 14.72
C ASP A 170 -5.58 -3.04 16.00
N ILE A 171 -5.09 -4.28 16.17
CA ILE A 171 -5.50 -5.14 17.28
C ILE A 171 -4.91 -4.65 18.60
N ALA A 172 -3.60 -4.43 18.67
CA ALA A 172 -2.94 -4.11 19.93
C ALA A 172 -3.33 -2.72 20.43
N THR A 173 -3.41 -1.72 19.55
CA THR A 173 -3.90 -0.38 19.91
C THR A 173 -5.35 -0.39 20.42
N ALA A 174 -6.19 -1.33 19.93
CA ALA A 174 -7.58 -1.43 20.37
C ALA A 174 -7.75 -2.15 21.72
N ILE A 175 -6.87 -3.10 22.05
CA ILE A 175 -7.01 -3.97 23.23
C ILE A 175 -6.14 -3.51 24.40
N TYR A 176 -4.93 -3.03 24.12
CA TYR A 176 -3.94 -2.68 25.13
C TYR A 176 -3.80 -1.17 25.28
N SER A 177 -3.38 -0.74 26.47
CA SER A 177 -3.00 0.65 26.72
C SER A 177 -1.76 1.05 25.92
N SER A 178 -1.61 2.35 25.66
CA SER A 178 -0.46 2.94 24.98
C SER A 178 0.86 2.39 25.52
N SER A 179 1.68 1.87 24.61
CA SER A 179 2.99 1.32 24.93
C SER A 179 4.01 1.65 23.84
N ASN A 180 5.20 2.04 24.27
CA ASN A 180 6.34 2.31 23.38
C ASN A 180 6.71 1.10 22.53
N ILE A 181 6.45 -0.13 23.00
CA ILE A 181 6.71 -1.36 22.25
C ILE A 181 5.77 -1.46 21.04
N ILE A 182 4.48 -1.11 21.23
CA ILE A 182 3.49 -1.10 20.15
C ILE A 182 3.84 0.01 19.16
N ALA A 183 4.18 1.21 19.64
CA ALA A 183 4.60 2.32 18.78
C ALA A 183 5.84 1.97 17.95
N PHE A 184 6.87 1.39 18.58
CA PHE A 184 8.09 0.95 17.90
C PHE A 184 7.80 -0.12 16.84
N SER A 185 6.92 -1.07 17.17
CA SER A 185 6.44 -2.06 16.22
C SER A 185 5.79 -1.34 15.03
N ILE A 186 4.78 -0.50 15.24
CA ILE A 186 4.11 0.25 14.16
C ILE A 186 5.13 0.99 13.28
N GLY A 187 6.13 1.64 13.89
CA GLY A 187 7.22 2.31 13.16
C GLY A 187 8.01 1.37 12.24
N ILE A 188 8.41 0.19 12.72
CA ILE A 188 9.08 -0.83 11.88
C ILE A 188 8.14 -1.28 10.75
N GLY A 189 6.88 -1.58 11.08
CA GLY A 189 5.88 -2.04 10.11
C GLY A 189 5.69 -1.02 8.99
N TYR A 190 5.68 0.26 9.34
CA TYR A 190 5.60 1.38 8.41
C TYR A 190 6.77 1.40 7.42
N VAL A 191 8.01 1.28 7.93
CA VAL A 191 9.21 1.28 7.09
C VAL A 191 9.23 0.07 6.16
N LEU A 192 8.87 -1.11 6.67
CA LEU A 192 8.76 -2.31 5.85
C LEU A 192 7.67 -2.16 4.77
N TRP A 193 6.56 -1.49 5.08
CA TRP A 193 5.49 -1.23 4.12
C TRP A 193 5.97 -0.33 2.97
N MET A 194 6.73 0.72 3.29
CA MET A 194 7.34 1.58 2.27
C MET A 194 8.33 0.82 1.38
N LEU A 195 9.20 -0.03 1.96
CA LEU A 195 10.12 -0.86 1.20
C LEU A 195 9.36 -1.83 0.28
N TRP A 196 8.27 -2.41 0.77
CA TRP A 196 7.40 -3.27 -0.02
C TRP A 196 6.78 -2.53 -1.22
N LEU A 197 6.26 -1.32 -1.00
CA LEU A 197 5.73 -0.46 -2.07
C LEU A 197 6.78 -0.14 -3.13
N LEU A 198 8.02 0.17 -2.70
CA LEU A 198 9.14 0.42 -3.60
C LEU A 198 9.44 -0.79 -4.48
N PHE A 199 9.49 -2.00 -3.90
CA PHE A 199 9.71 -3.23 -4.66
C PHE A 199 8.57 -3.53 -5.64
N ILE A 200 7.32 -3.29 -5.23
CA ILE A 200 6.17 -3.43 -6.14
C ILE A 200 6.28 -2.45 -7.31
N ALA A 201 6.58 -1.17 -7.04
CA ALA A 201 6.74 -0.16 -8.06
C ALA A 201 7.82 -0.53 -9.08
N GLN A 202 8.99 -0.95 -8.58
CA GLN A 202 10.10 -1.41 -9.42
C GLN A 202 9.70 -2.60 -10.29
N LYS A 203 9.01 -3.60 -9.71
CA LYS A 203 8.62 -4.80 -10.46
C LYS A 203 7.57 -4.50 -11.52
N LEU A 204 6.56 -3.70 -11.20
CA LEU A 204 5.54 -3.27 -12.16
C LEU A 204 6.17 -2.47 -13.31
N TYR A 205 7.13 -1.59 -13.01
CA TYR A 205 7.86 -0.86 -14.04
C TYR A 205 8.67 -1.79 -14.95
N GLN A 206 9.36 -2.79 -14.39
CA GLN A 206 10.09 -3.80 -15.16
C GLN A 206 9.16 -4.60 -16.09
N LEU A 207 7.98 -5.00 -15.61
CA LEU A 207 6.97 -5.70 -16.43
C LEU A 207 6.44 -4.83 -17.57
N GLY A 208 6.24 -3.53 -17.33
CA GLY A 208 5.87 -2.59 -18.39
C GLY A 208 6.98 -2.39 -19.44
N LYS A 209 8.25 -2.54 -19.04
CA LYS A 209 9.40 -2.42 -19.95
C LYS A 209 9.59 -3.67 -20.81
N SER A 210 9.50 -4.87 -20.23
CA SER A 210 9.70 -6.13 -20.99
C SER A 210 8.68 -6.28 -22.13
N LEU A 211 7.43 -5.86 -21.91
CA LEU A 211 6.39 -5.83 -22.96
C LEU A 211 6.74 -4.93 -24.16
N SER A 212 7.62 -3.94 -23.99
CA SER A 212 8.09 -3.10 -25.10
C SER A 212 9.31 -3.65 -25.82
N GLU A 213 10.13 -4.45 -25.13
CA GLU A 213 11.29 -5.12 -25.71
C GLU A 213 10.81 -6.27 -26.61
N ASP A 214 9.85 -7.08 -26.17
CA ASP A 214 9.19 -8.12 -26.99
C ASP A 214 8.59 -7.55 -28.28
N LYS A 215 8.06 -6.32 -28.23
CA LYS A 215 7.51 -5.64 -29.41
C LYS A 215 8.59 -5.22 -30.42
N ALA A 216 9.79 -4.92 -29.96
CA ALA A 216 10.89 -4.48 -30.83
C ALA A 216 11.54 -5.66 -31.57
N GLU A 217 11.59 -6.84 -30.97
CA GLU A 217 12.14 -8.06 -31.59
C GLU A 217 11.21 -8.69 -32.65
N LEU A 218 9.90 -8.39 -32.60
CA LEU A 218 8.89 -8.89 -33.55
C LEU A 218 8.72 -8.01 -34.80
N LYS A 219 9.47 -6.90 -34.92
CA LYS A 219 9.45 -5.98 -36.06
C LYS A 219 10.66 -6.18 -36.94
#